data_AF-A0A397VIR3-F1
#
_entry.id   AF-A0A397VIR3-F1
#
_cell.length_a   1.000
_cell.length_b   1.000
_cell.length_c   1.000
_cell.angle_alpha   90.00
_cell.angle_beta   90.00
_cell.angle_gamma   90.00
#
_symmetry.space_group_name_H-M   'P 1'
#
loop_
_entity.id
_entity.type
_entity.pdbx_description
1 polymer ?
#
loop_
_entity_poly.entity_id
_entity_poly.type
_entity_poly.pdbx_seq_one_letter_code
_entity_poly.pdbx_strand_id
1 'polypeptide(L)'
;MSGLASPNNQRKQSNASGHSVDLAEPSTLKGSSKREYEDEEDIESNEEESGTKSEKRAGRRKIKIEYIDDKSRRHITFSKRKAGIMKKAYELSTLTGTQVLLLVVSETGLVYTFTTPKLQPLVTKPEGKNLIQACLNAPDAPSGQDPPNTVYIKHNFSPNHIRAMQPFS
;
A
#
# COMPACT_ATOMS: atom_id res chain seq x y z
N MET A 1 -32.57 0.93 72.05
CA MET A 1 -31.87 0.19 70.98
C MET A 1 -30.43 0.66 70.95
N SER A 2 -29.54 -0.24 71.37
CA SER A 2 -28.09 -0.33 71.11
C SER A 2 -27.39 0.88 70.47
N GLY A 3 -26.46 1.48 71.22
CA GLY A 3 -25.33 2.19 70.64
C GLY A 3 -24.22 1.22 70.23
N LEU A 4 -23.32 1.65 69.35
CA LEU A 4 -21.94 1.19 69.27
C LEU A 4 -21.09 2.30 68.65
N ALA A 5 -20.09 2.76 69.41
CA ALA A 5 -18.93 3.46 68.90
C ALA A 5 -18.06 2.49 68.08
N SER A 6 -17.29 3.01 67.13
CA SER A 6 -16.11 2.32 66.61
C SER A 6 -14.98 3.31 66.34
N PRO A 7 -13.71 2.89 66.54
CA PRO A 7 -12.61 3.81 66.78
C PRO A 7 -11.71 4.01 65.57
N ASN A 8 -10.93 5.08 65.67
CA ASN A 8 -9.76 5.43 64.87
C ASN A 8 -8.56 4.57 65.32
N ASN A 9 -7.80 3.90 64.42
CA ASN A 9 -6.34 3.80 64.57
C ASN A 9 -5.60 3.30 63.32
N GLN A 10 -4.38 3.83 63.22
CA GLN A 10 -3.33 3.65 62.21
C GLN A 10 -2.86 2.20 62.02
N ARG A 11 -2.45 1.89 60.78
CA ARG A 11 -1.36 0.93 60.57
C ARG A 11 -0.46 1.35 59.41
N LYS A 12 0.69 1.88 59.80
CA LYS A 12 1.92 2.03 59.02
C LYS A 12 2.56 0.65 58.92
N GLN A 13 2.80 0.11 57.72
CA GLN A 13 3.84 -0.90 57.51
C GLN A 13 4.54 -0.69 56.16
N SER A 14 5.85 -0.55 56.28
CA SER A 14 6.90 -0.58 55.27
C SER A 14 7.17 -2.00 54.77
N ASN A 15 7.84 -2.10 53.62
CA ASN A 15 8.96 -3.00 53.23
C ASN A 15 8.89 -3.18 51.69
N ALA A 16 9.84 -2.74 50.85
CA ALA A 16 11.28 -2.98 50.78
C ALA A 16 11.67 -4.42 50.45
N SER A 17 11.82 -4.72 49.15
CA SER A 17 12.84 -5.55 48.50
C SER A 17 12.53 -5.50 46.98
N GLY A 18 13.45 -5.22 46.05
CA GLY A 18 14.88 -5.48 46.03
C GLY A 18 15.14 -6.70 45.15
N HIS A 19 15.17 -6.54 43.83
CA HIS A 19 15.87 -7.48 42.96
C HIS A 19 16.45 -6.79 41.72
N SER A 20 17.76 -6.55 41.83
CA SER A 20 18.74 -6.34 40.77
C SER A 20 18.92 -7.62 39.95
N VAL A 21 19.02 -7.49 38.63
CA VAL A 21 19.89 -8.38 37.83
C VAL A 21 20.55 -7.56 36.73
N ASP A 22 21.86 -7.72 36.69
CA ASP A 22 22.85 -7.06 35.87
C ASP A 22 22.96 -7.64 34.44
N LEU A 23 23.44 -6.78 33.53
CA LEU A 23 24.45 -7.01 32.48
C LEU A 23 24.32 -8.22 31.54
N ALA A 24 24.10 -7.95 30.25
CA ALA A 24 25.05 -8.25 29.17
C ALA A 24 24.58 -7.72 27.79
N GLU A 25 25.38 -6.84 27.18
CA GLU A 25 25.62 -6.76 25.72
C GLU A 25 26.84 -7.68 25.44
N PRO A 26 26.99 -8.34 24.26
CA PRO A 26 27.36 -7.59 23.05
C PRO A 26 26.98 -8.19 21.67
N SER A 27 27.17 -7.34 20.64
CA SER A 27 27.78 -7.63 19.31
C SER A 27 26.89 -7.82 18.06
N THR A 28 26.96 -6.80 17.20
CA THR A 28 27.26 -6.80 15.75
C THR A 28 26.77 -7.89 14.76
N LEU A 29 26.21 -7.36 13.64
CA LEU A 29 26.36 -7.74 12.22
C LEU A 29 25.38 -8.72 11.54
N LYS A 30 24.71 -8.15 10.53
CA LYS A 30 24.32 -8.68 9.19
C LYS A 30 23.53 -9.99 9.09
N GLY A 31 22.32 -9.88 8.56
CA GLY A 31 21.62 -10.98 7.90
C GLY A 31 20.45 -10.49 7.06
N SER A 32 20.63 -10.41 5.75
CA SER A 32 19.59 -10.07 4.78
C SER A 32 18.54 -11.19 4.71
N SER A 33 17.35 -10.98 5.27
CA SER A 33 16.22 -11.89 5.05
C SER A 33 15.48 -11.53 3.76
N LYS A 34 15.97 -12.13 2.66
CA LYS A 34 15.25 -12.33 1.41
C LYS A 34 14.00 -13.17 1.75
N ARG A 35 12.81 -12.58 1.70
CA ARG A 35 11.55 -13.35 1.79
C ARG A 35 11.08 -13.70 0.39
N GLU A 36 10.95 -15.01 0.20
CA GLU A 36 10.46 -15.71 -0.99
C GLU A 36 8.96 -15.47 -1.15
N TYR A 37 8.53 -15.29 -2.40
CA TYR A 37 7.16 -15.48 -2.83
C TYR A 37 7.23 -16.55 -3.93
N GLU A 38 6.77 -17.75 -3.60
CA GLU A 38 6.53 -18.82 -4.57
C GLU A 38 5.08 -18.69 -5.06
N ASP A 39 4.92 -18.38 -6.35
CA ASP A 39 3.73 -18.68 -7.15
C ASP A 39 4.30 -19.30 -8.43
N GLU A 40 4.39 -20.64 -8.46
CA GLU A 40 4.77 -21.44 -9.62
C GLU A 40 3.48 -21.80 -10.40
N GLU A 41 3.35 -21.28 -11.62
CA GLU A 41 2.58 -21.94 -12.68
C GLU A 41 3.52 -22.17 -13.88
N ASP A 42 3.65 -23.45 -14.23
CA ASP A 42 4.52 -24.03 -15.24
C ASP A 42 4.23 -23.53 -16.66
N ILE A 43 5.29 -23.17 -17.40
CA ILE A 43 5.33 -23.30 -18.86
C ILE A 43 6.67 -23.92 -19.24
N GLU A 44 6.65 -25.22 -19.54
CA GLU A 44 7.75 -25.90 -20.23
C GLU A 44 7.94 -25.31 -21.63
N SER A 45 9.18 -24.99 -21.99
CA SER A 45 9.56 -24.83 -23.39
C SER A 45 10.95 -25.40 -23.64
N ASN A 46 10.93 -26.35 -24.58
CA ASN A 46 11.95 -27.20 -25.16
C ASN A 46 13.29 -26.49 -25.52
N GLU A 47 14.39 -27.22 -25.37
CA GLU A 47 15.77 -26.77 -25.63
C GLU A 47 16.06 -26.62 -27.13
N GLU A 48 16.59 -25.47 -27.55
CA GLU A 48 17.55 -25.39 -28.65
C GLU A 48 18.64 -24.36 -28.31
N GLU A 49 19.87 -24.86 -28.14
CA GLU A 49 21.08 -24.08 -27.91
C GLU A 49 21.54 -23.42 -29.22
N SER A 50 21.46 -22.10 -29.28
CA SER A 50 22.13 -21.27 -30.29
C SER A 50 22.65 -20.01 -29.62
N GLY A 51 23.93 -20.04 -29.22
CA GLY A 51 24.60 -18.87 -28.68
C GLY A 51 24.68 -17.73 -29.70
N THR A 52 24.27 -16.52 -29.32
CA THR A 52 25.01 -15.28 -29.57
C THR A 52 24.44 -14.09 -28.78
N LYS A 53 25.36 -13.41 -28.07
CA LYS A 53 25.34 -12.03 -27.55
C LYS A 53 24.28 -11.68 -26.50
N SER A 54 24.75 -11.43 -25.27
CA SER A 54 23.99 -10.71 -24.26
C SER A 54 23.66 -9.30 -24.76
N GLU A 55 22.47 -9.16 -25.35
CA GLU A 55 21.92 -7.85 -25.66
C GLU A 55 21.82 -7.07 -24.35
N LYS A 56 22.68 -6.06 -24.21
CA LYS A 56 22.55 -5.05 -23.15
C LYS A 56 21.11 -4.57 -23.18
N ARG A 57 20.34 -4.88 -22.13
CA ARG A 57 18.96 -4.41 -21.96
C ARG A 57 18.93 -2.94 -22.30
N ALA A 58 18.24 -2.60 -23.39
CA ALA A 58 18.15 -1.21 -23.82
C ALA A 58 17.62 -0.37 -22.65
N GLY A 59 18.29 0.76 -22.38
CA GLY A 59 17.94 1.65 -21.27
C GLY A 59 16.52 2.22 -21.39
N ARG A 60 16.14 3.08 -20.44
CA ARG A 60 14.82 3.72 -20.44
C ARG A 60 14.58 4.47 -21.77
N ARG A 61 13.63 3.98 -22.57
CA ARG A 61 13.22 4.61 -23.85
C ARG A 61 12.10 5.63 -23.62
N LYS A 62 12.11 6.72 -24.40
CA LYS A 62 11.01 7.71 -24.42
C LYS A 62 9.77 7.08 -25.06
N ILE A 63 8.60 7.35 -24.48
CA ILE A 63 7.29 6.95 -25.02
C ILE A 63 6.37 8.17 -25.13
N LYS A 64 5.36 8.10 -25.99
CA LYS A 64 4.30 9.12 -26.08
C LYS A 64 3.41 9.07 -24.82
N ILE A 65 2.81 10.21 -24.46
CA ILE A 65 1.82 10.31 -23.36
C ILE A 65 0.43 10.19 -23.99
N GLU A 66 0.09 8.96 -24.34
CA GLU A 66 -1.19 8.53 -24.91
C GLU A 66 -1.53 7.15 -24.34
N TYR A 67 -2.74 6.64 -24.60
CA TYR A 67 -3.10 5.29 -24.21
C TYR A 67 -2.15 4.27 -24.85
N ILE A 68 -1.72 3.27 -24.08
CA ILE A 68 -0.82 2.23 -24.58
C ILE A 68 -1.69 1.08 -25.05
N ASP A 69 -1.89 0.89 -26.35
CA ASP A 69 -2.81 -0.14 -26.86
C ASP A 69 -2.38 -1.57 -26.50
N ASP A 70 -1.08 -1.84 -26.54
CA ASP A 70 -0.53 -3.15 -26.18
C ASP A 70 -0.75 -3.46 -24.70
N LYS A 71 -1.60 -4.47 -24.44
CA LYS A 71 -2.06 -4.85 -23.10
C LYS A 71 -0.90 -5.21 -22.16
N SER A 72 0.07 -5.99 -22.63
CA SER A 72 1.23 -6.42 -21.83
C SER A 72 2.10 -5.23 -21.41
N ARG A 73 2.46 -4.37 -22.37
CA ARG A 73 3.22 -3.13 -22.11
C ARG A 73 2.44 -2.17 -21.22
N ARG A 74 1.12 -2.07 -21.38
CA ARG A 74 0.26 -1.24 -20.54
C ARG A 74 0.24 -1.76 -19.11
N HIS A 75 0.11 -3.07 -18.88
CA HIS A 75 0.16 -3.69 -17.56
C HIS A 75 1.51 -3.50 -16.86
N ILE A 76 2.61 -3.73 -17.57
CA ILE A 76 3.97 -3.48 -17.06
C ILE A 76 4.15 -1.99 -16.70
N THR A 77 3.68 -1.10 -17.58
CA THR A 77 3.78 0.35 -17.37
C THR A 77 2.93 0.79 -16.18
N PHE A 78 1.69 0.30 -16.06
CA PHE A 78 0.82 0.55 -14.92
C PHE A 78 1.50 0.15 -13.62
N SER A 79 2.02 -1.08 -13.52
CA SER A 79 2.70 -1.58 -12.32
C SER A 79 3.90 -0.71 -11.93
N LYS A 80 4.77 -0.38 -12.89
CA LYS A 80 5.95 0.46 -12.65
C LYS A 80 5.60 1.90 -12.27
N ARG A 81 4.66 2.52 -13.00
CA ARG A 81 4.26 3.91 -12.72
C ARG A 81 3.51 4.03 -11.41
N LYS A 82 2.59 3.11 -11.11
CA LYS A 82 1.87 3.01 -9.83
C LYS A 82 2.86 2.94 -8.68
N ALA A 83 3.86 2.05 -8.74
CA ALA A 83 4.87 1.97 -7.69
C ALA A 83 5.65 3.29 -7.53
N GLY A 84 6.10 3.89 -8.64
CA GLY A 84 6.86 5.14 -8.63
C GLY A 84 6.07 6.33 -8.07
N ILE A 85 4.81 6.51 -8.47
CA ILE A 85 3.98 7.62 -7.99
C ILE A 85 3.57 7.43 -6.52
N MET A 86 3.31 6.19 -6.08
CA MET A 86 3.05 5.88 -4.68
C MET A 86 4.27 6.23 -3.81
N LYS A 87 5.48 5.86 -4.25
CA LYS A 87 6.72 6.24 -3.56
C LYS A 87 6.89 7.75 -3.47
N LYS A 88 6.55 8.48 -4.54
CA LYS A 88 6.61 9.95 -4.55
C LYS A 88 5.60 10.60 -3.61
N ALA A 89 4.37 10.07 -3.52
CA ALA A 89 3.37 10.54 -2.58
C ALA A 89 3.84 10.36 -1.12
N TYR A 90 4.44 9.19 -0.82
CA TYR A 90 5.08 8.94 0.48
C TYR A 90 6.21 9.94 0.77
N GLU A 91 7.21 10.03 -0.12
CA GLU A 91 8.34 10.96 0.03
C GLU A 91 7.86 12.40 0.25
N LEU A 92 6.89 12.88 -0.54
CA LEU A 92 6.33 14.22 -0.40
C LEU A 92 5.72 14.44 0.98
N SER A 93 4.84 13.52 1.42
CA SER A 93 4.18 13.65 2.71
C SER A 93 5.17 13.64 3.88
N THR A 94 6.21 12.80 3.79
CA THR A 94 7.23 12.66 4.83
C THR A 94 8.15 13.87 4.88
N LEU A 95 8.63 14.36 3.72
CA LEU A 95 9.57 15.47 3.65
C LEU A 95 8.93 16.80 4.07
N THR A 96 7.63 16.96 3.87
CA THR A 96 6.95 18.26 4.03
C THR A 96 5.90 18.28 5.14
N GLY A 97 5.53 17.13 5.70
CA GLY A 97 4.45 17.02 6.70
C GLY A 97 3.05 17.30 6.16
N THR A 98 2.89 17.41 4.84
CA THR A 98 1.60 17.69 4.20
C THR A 98 0.66 16.47 4.22
N GLN A 99 -0.65 16.73 4.16
CA GLN A 99 -1.64 15.67 4.01
C GLN A 99 -1.83 15.33 2.53
N VAL A 100 -1.76 14.05 2.18
CA VAL A 100 -1.78 13.58 0.80
C VAL A 100 -2.71 12.38 0.70
N LEU A 101 -3.57 12.39 -0.33
CA LEU A 101 -4.37 11.26 -0.76
C LEU A 101 -4.08 10.99 -2.23
N LEU A 102 -3.76 9.74 -2.55
CA LEU A 102 -3.60 9.24 -3.91
C LEU A 102 -4.43 7.97 -4.06
N LEU A 103 -5.26 7.93 -5.10
CA LEU A 103 -6.11 6.80 -5.47
C LEU A 103 -5.82 6.42 -6.92
N VAL A 104 -5.57 5.14 -7.17
CA VAL A 104 -5.30 4.59 -8.51
C VAL A 104 -6.16 3.34 -8.70
N VAL A 105 -6.97 3.32 -9.75
CA VAL A 105 -7.81 2.15 -10.10
C VAL A 105 -7.15 1.40 -11.25
N SER A 106 -7.01 0.07 -11.13
CA SER A 106 -6.55 -0.77 -12.25
C SER A 106 -7.67 -1.02 -13.25
N GLU A 107 -7.28 -1.52 -14.43
CA GLU A 107 -8.21 -2.13 -15.37
C GLU A 107 -8.95 -3.34 -14.80
N THR A 108 -8.57 -3.88 -13.64
CA THR A 108 -9.29 -4.97 -12.98
C THR A 108 -10.25 -4.48 -11.89
N GLY A 109 -10.39 -3.15 -11.72
CA GLY A 109 -11.21 -2.55 -10.67
C GLY A 109 -10.58 -2.55 -9.28
N LEU A 110 -9.30 -2.94 -9.16
CA LEU A 110 -8.57 -2.84 -7.89
C LEU A 110 -8.18 -1.40 -7.60
N VAL A 111 -8.48 -0.95 -6.38
CA VAL A 111 -8.19 0.41 -5.94
C VAL A 111 -6.97 0.40 -5.03
N TYR A 112 -5.89 0.97 -5.51
CA TYR A 112 -4.66 1.16 -4.76
C TYR A 112 -4.64 2.56 -4.17
N THR A 113 -4.32 2.65 -2.89
CA THR A 113 -4.33 3.94 -2.19
C THR A 113 -3.04 4.19 -1.41
N PHE A 114 -2.65 5.46 -1.39
CA PHE A 114 -1.76 6.03 -0.39
C PHE A 114 -2.50 7.18 0.29
N THR A 115 -2.47 7.22 1.61
CA THR A 115 -3.17 8.24 2.39
C THR A 115 -2.41 8.56 3.67
N THR A 116 -2.35 9.84 4.02
CA THR A 116 -1.89 10.28 5.34
C THR A 116 -2.98 10.07 6.40
N PRO A 117 -2.64 10.07 7.72
CA PRO A 117 -3.58 9.70 8.78
C PRO A 117 -4.88 10.51 8.81
N LYS A 118 -4.84 11.83 8.56
CA LYS A 118 -6.07 12.65 8.58
C LYS A 118 -7.02 12.34 7.43
N LEU A 119 -6.50 11.84 6.30
CA LEU A 119 -7.28 11.52 5.10
C LEU A 119 -7.67 10.04 5.03
N GLN A 120 -7.08 9.20 5.88
CA GLN A 120 -7.35 7.76 5.94
C GLN A 120 -8.85 7.40 6.05
N PRO A 121 -9.70 8.14 6.80
CA PRO A 121 -11.12 7.88 6.86
C PRO A 121 -11.84 7.86 5.50
N LEU A 122 -11.33 8.57 4.48
CA LEU A 122 -11.94 8.61 3.14
C LEU A 122 -11.91 7.25 2.43
N VAL A 123 -10.94 6.40 2.78
CA VAL A 123 -10.78 5.08 2.14
C VAL A 123 -11.06 3.91 3.10
N THR A 124 -11.19 4.18 4.41
CA THR A 124 -11.47 3.14 5.42
C THR A 124 -12.90 3.17 5.93
N LYS A 125 -13.53 4.34 6.10
CA LYS A 125 -14.90 4.45 6.62
C LYS A 125 -15.94 4.18 5.52
N PRO A 126 -17.12 3.64 5.88
CA PRO A 126 -18.19 3.35 4.92
C PRO A 126 -18.60 4.57 4.08
N GLU A 127 -18.73 5.75 4.70
CA GLU A 127 -19.11 6.99 4.02
C GLU A 127 -18.17 7.32 2.84
N GLY A 128 -16.85 7.28 3.09
CA GLY A 128 -15.85 7.54 2.06
C GLY A 128 -15.81 6.44 0.98
N LYS A 129 -15.88 5.17 1.40
CA LYS A 129 -15.94 4.03 0.47
C LYS A 129 -17.15 4.09 -0.45
N ASN A 130 -18.32 4.46 0.07
CA ASN A 130 -19.55 4.59 -0.70
C ASN A 130 -19.46 5.73 -1.71
N LEU A 131 -18.84 6.86 -1.33
CA LEU A 131 -18.59 7.96 -2.26
C LEU A 131 -17.67 7.53 -3.41
N ILE A 132 -16.56 6.87 -3.08
CA ILE A 132 -15.63 6.32 -4.09
C ILE A 132 -16.38 5.35 -5.01
N GLN A 133 -17.21 4.47 -4.46
CA GLN A 133 -18.01 3.53 -5.23
C GLN A 133 -19.01 4.21 -6.16
N ALA A 134 -19.73 5.22 -5.68
CA ALA A 134 -20.69 5.96 -6.49
C ALA A 134 -20.00 6.63 -7.68
N CYS A 135 -18.81 7.23 -7.47
CA CYS A 135 -18.04 7.86 -8.54
C CYS A 135 -17.54 6.83 -9.57
N LEU A 136 -17.06 5.66 -9.14
CA LEU A 136 -16.50 4.65 -10.06
C LEU A 136 -17.56 3.85 -10.82
N ASN A 137 -18.77 3.77 -10.29
CA ASN A 137 -19.90 3.09 -10.95
C ASN A 137 -20.79 4.05 -11.75
N ALA A 138 -20.47 5.36 -11.76
CA ALA A 138 -21.20 6.32 -12.56
C ALA A 138 -21.08 5.93 -14.05
N PRO A 139 -22.17 5.99 -14.83
CA PRO A 139 -22.09 5.71 -16.25
C PRO A 139 -21.16 6.73 -16.91
N ASP A 140 -20.33 6.25 -17.82
CA ASP A 140 -19.49 7.12 -18.64
C ASP A 140 -20.40 8.11 -19.38
N ALA A 141 -20.21 9.40 -19.14
CA ALA A 141 -20.95 10.41 -19.87
C ALA A 141 -20.61 10.25 -21.36
N PRO A 142 -21.61 10.25 -22.27
CA PRO A 142 -21.33 10.28 -23.70
C PRO A 142 -20.86 11.70 -24.07
N SER A 143 -19.63 12.07 -23.72
CA SER A 143 -19.02 13.30 -24.19
C SER A 143 -18.52 13.09 -25.61
N GLY A 144 -19.20 13.69 -26.59
CA GLY A 144 -18.75 13.78 -27.99
C GLY A 144 -17.46 14.58 -28.21
N GLN A 145 -16.60 14.69 -27.20
CA GLN A 145 -15.27 15.31 -27.23
C GLN A 145 -14.26 14.51 -26.40
N ASP A 146 -14.43 13.20 -26.28
CA ASP A 146 -13.40 12.38 -25.67
C ASP A 146 -12.19 12.33 -26.61
N PRO A 147 -10.96 12.50 -26.09
CA PRO A 147 -9.79 12.22 -26.90
C PRO A 147 -9.92 10.77 -27.41
N PRO A 148 -9.50 10.48 -28.65
CA PRO A 148 -9.82 9.23 -29.36
C PRO A 148 -9.35 7.93 -28.69
N ASN A 149 -8.67 8.03 -27.55
CA ASN A 149 -8.01 6.95 -26.82
C ASN A 149 -8.47 6.83 -25.35
N THR A 150 -9.58 7.46 -24.94
CA THR A 150 -10.16 7.22 -23.60
C THR A 150 -10.87 5.87 -23.61
N VAL A 151 -10.18 4.83 -23.14
CA VAL A 151 -10.84 3.56 -22.79
C VAL A 151 -11.48 3.72 -21.41
N TYR A 152 -12.80 3.72 -21.40
CA TYR A 152 -13.59 3.72 -20.18
C TYR A 152 -13.50 2.36 -19.48
N ILE A 153 -13.12 2.38 -18.21
CA ILE A 153 -13.02 1.19 -17.37
C ILE A 153 -14.44 0.83 -16.90
N LYS A 154 -15.17 0.01 -17.68
CA LYS A 154 -16.46 -0.56 -17.25
C LYS A 154 -16.26 -1.69 -16.25
N HIS A 155 -16.06 -1.36 -14.97
CA HIS A 155 -16.07 -2.37 -13.91
C HIS A 155 -16.92 -1.93 -12.73
N ASN A 156 -17.74 -2.86 -12.22
CA ASN A 156 -18.45 -2.69 -10.96
C ASN A 156 -17.42 -2.69 -9.82
N PHE A 157 -17.09 -1.52 -9.31
CA PHE A 157 -16.25 -1.40 -8.13
C PHE A 157 -16.97 -2.01 -6.91
N SER A 158 -16.23 -2.81 -6.15
CA SER A 158 -16.67 -3.31 -4.84
C SER A 158 -15.75 -2.75 -3.74
N PRO A 159 -16.30 -2.30 -2.59
CA PRO A 159 -15.54 -1.77 -1.46
C PRO A 159 -14.45 -2.70 -0.90
N ASN A 160 -14.53 -4.00 -1.20
CA ASN A 160 -13.52 -5.00 -0.81
C ASN A 160 -12.25 -4.95 -1.66
N HIS A 161 -12.26 -4.22 -2.78
CA HIS A 161 -11.12 -4.10 -3.70
C HIS A 161 -10.16 -2.95 -3.36
N ILE A 162 -10.38 -2.23 -2.25
CA ILE A 162 -9.45 -1.21 -1.77
C ILE A 162 -8.28 -1.89 -1.07
N ARG A 163 -7.09 -1.82 -1.69
CA ARG A 163 -5.84 -2.25 -1.08
C ARG A 163 -5.03 -1.02 -0.64
N ALA A 164 -4.87 -0.87 0.67
CA ALA A 164 -3.85 0.03 1.21
C ALA A 164 -2.47 -0.55 0.86
N MET A 165 -1.62 0.27 0.26
CA MET A 165 -0.24 -0.16 0.04
C MET A 165 0.51 -0.10 1.37
N GLN A 166 1.24 -1.18 1.68
CA GLN A 166 2.20 -1.19 2.78
C GLN A 166 3.30 -0.15 2.49
N PRO A 167 3.81 0.56 3.52
CA PRO A 167 4.90 1.51 3.33
C PRO A 167 6.12 0.79 2.72
N PHE A 168 6.79 1.45 1.78
CA PHE A 168 8.03 0.95 1.21
C PHE A 168 9.10 0.93 2.31
N SER A 169 9.43 -0.25 2.82
CA SER A 169 10.57 -0.49 3.73
C SER A 169 11.90 -0.45 2.98
#